data_AF-A0A251UHD5-F1
#
_entry.id   AF-A0A251UHD5-F1
#
_cell.length_a   1.000
_cell.length_b   1.000
_cell.length_c   1.000
_cell.angle_alpha   90.00
_cell.angle_beta   90.00
_cell.angle_gamma   90.00
#
_symmetry.space_group_name_H-M   'P 1'
#
loop_
_entity.id
_entity.type
_entity.pdbx_description
1 polymer ?
#
loop_
_entity_poly.entity_id
_entity_poly.type
_entity_poly.pdbx_seq_one_letter_code
_entity_poly.pdbx_strand_id
1 'polypeptide(L)'
;MAKTSPTGVLDAYRKQFEKDFTIILVMRSQEMISGGRMILTFAGRSMPDPASEDCCDIWELLAKSLVDMVKEGLVQESKVHSFNIPQYTPFEDKVKDVIQKEGSFSLHSLNGFALNWPTPGIKTANF
;
A
#
# COMPACT_ATOMS: atom_id res chain seq x y z
N MET A 1 -2.91 8.20 0.07
CA MET A 1 -2.56 9.37 0.90
C MET A 1 -2.96 10.62 0.15
N ALA A 2 -3.48 11.64 0.82
CA ALA A 2 -3.98 12.84 0.15
C ALA A 2 -2.88 13.90 -0.02
N LYS A 3 -2.91 14.69 -1.09
CA LYS A 3 -2.01 15.83 -1.31
C LYS A 3 -2.05 16.86 -0.17
N THR A 4 -3.16 16.93 0.55
CA THR A 4 -3.38 17.82 1.71
C THR A 4 -2.89 17.24 3.04
N SER A 5 -2.37 16.01 3.05
CA SER A 5 -1.88 15.37 4.28
C SER A 5 -0.60 16.04 4.77
N PRO A 6 -0.42 16.25 6.10
CA PRO A 6 0.84 16.72 6.64
C PRO A 6 1.99 15.75 6.31
N THR A 7 3.18 16.28 6.07
CA THR A 7 4.39 15.49 5.74
C THR A 7 4.69 14.41 6.77
N GLY A 8 4.47 14.71 8.06
CA GLY A 8 4.65 13.74 9.14
C GLY A 8 3.78 12.47 9.02
N VAL A 9 2.61 12.57 8.38
CA VAL A 9 1.74 11.39 8.13
C VAL A 9 2.37 10.50 7.07
N LEU A 10 2.88 11.09 5.98
CA LEU A 10 3.55 10.33 4.91
C LEU A 10 4.75 9.55 5.45
N ASP A 11 5.55 10.20 6.29
CA ASP A 11 6.71 9.59 6.92
C ASP A 11 6.32 8.48 7.90
N ALA A 12 5.25 8.66 8.68
CA ALA A 12 4.78 7.65 9.63
C ALA A 12 4.36 6.36 8.90
N TYR A 13 3.57 6.48 7.83
CA TYR A 13 3.13 5.33 7.03
C TYR A 13 4.31 4.63 6.34
N ARG A 14 5.24 5.41 5.79
CA ARG A 14 6.46 4.86 5.19
C ARG A 14 7.27 4.05 6.20
N LYS A 15 7.52 4.61 7.39
CA LYS A 15 8.26 3.93 8.47
C LYS A 15 7.55 2.66 8.94
N GLN A 16 6.22 2.70 9.04
CA GLN A 16 5.42 1.54 9.41
C GLN A 16 5.55 0.42 8.37
N PHE A 17 5.45 0.75 7.08
CA PHE A 17 5.70 -0.21 6.00
C PHE A 17 7.11 -0.81 6.06
N GLU A 18 8.15 0.02 6.17
CA GLU A 18 9.54 -0.44 6.22
C GLU A 18 9.75 -1.41 7.39
N LYS A 19 9.17 -1.09 8.56
CA LYS A 19 9.20 -1.96 9.75
C LYS A 19 8.48 -3.28 9.51
N ASP A 20 7.23 -3.24 9.07
CA ASP A 20 6.39 -4.42 8.94
C ASP A 20 6.90 -5.35 7.84
N PHE A 21 7.34 -4.79 6.72
CA PHE A 21 7.90 -5.57 5.63
C PHE A 21 9.24 -6.22 6.02
N THR A 22 10.09 -5.51 6.77
CA THR A 22 11.31 -6.11 7.34
C THR A 22 10.98 -7.29 8.26
N ILE A 23 9.98 -7.15 9.13
CA ILE A 23 9.54 -8.24 10.03
C ILE A 23 9.07 -9.45 9.22
N ILE A 24 8.30 -9.23 8.15
CA ILE A 24 7.86 -10.32 7.26
C ILE A 24 9.07 -11.06 6.67
N LEU A 25 10.06 -10.34 6.14
CA LEU A 25 11.27 -10.95 5.58
C LEU A 25 12.04 -11.73 6.65
N VAL A 26 12.31 -11.14 7.81
CA VAL A 26 13.03 -11.81 8.90
C VAL A 26 12.32 -13.10 9.33
N MET A 27 11.00 -13.04 9.56
CA MET A 27 10.23 -14.24 9.96
C MET A 27 10.27 -15.32 8.88
N ARG A 28 10.10 -14.94 7.62
CA ARG A 28 10.12 -15.89 6.52
C ARG A 28 11.51 -16.49 6.27
N SER A 29 12.58 -15.76 6.56
CA SER A 29 13.94 -16.29 6.44
C SER A 29 14.19 -17.48 7.38
N GLN A 30 13.58 -17.47 8.56
CA GLN A 30 13.74 -18.51 9.57
C GLN A 30 12.93 -19.76 9.26
N GLU A 31 11.79 -19.59 8.57
CA GLU A 31 10.89 -20.68 8.20
C GLU A 31 11.29 -21.35 6.88
N MET A 32 12.02 -20.64 6.01
CA MET A 32 12.28 -21.10 4.65
C MET A 32 13.51 -22.01 4.58
N ILE A 33 13.40 -23.08 3.80
CA ILE A 33 14.51 -23.97 3.51
C ILE A 33 15.57 -23.29 2.64
N SER A 34 16.83 -23.73 2.76
CA SER A 34 17.92 -23.26 1.90
C SER A 34 17.59 -23.48 0.41
N GLY A 35 17.72 -22.43 -0.39
CA GLY A 35 17.36 -22.43 -1.82
C GLY A 35 15.86 -22.29 -2.12
N GLY A 36 15.02 -22.19 -1.09
CA GLY A 36 13.59 -21.88 -1.24
C GLY A 36 13.37 -20.50 -1.89
N ARG A 37 12.22 -20.34 -2.54
CA ARG A 37 11.81 -19.07 -3.18
C ARG A 37 10.48 -18.59 -2.61
N MET A 38 10.34 -17.28 -2.55
CA MET A 38 9.11 -16.61 -2.17
C MET A 38 8.61 -15.77 -3.33
N ILE A 39 7.30 -15.78 -3.54
CA ILE A 39 6.61 -14.91 -4.49
C ILE A 39 5.63 -14.07 -3.67
N LEU A 40 5.75 -12.75 -3.76
CA LEU A 40 4.87 -11.80 -3.07
C LEU A 40 4.18 -10.91 -4.11
N THR A 41 2.87 -10.75 -3.96
CA THR A 41 2.04 -9.85 -4.76
C THR A 41 1.26 -8.95 -3.81
N PHE A 42 1.39 -7.64 -3.94
CA PHE A 42 0.70 -6.65 -3.12
C PHE A 42 0.50 -5.34 -3.89
N ALA A 43 -0.41 -4.49 -3.40
CA ALA A 43 -0.69 -3.20 -4.01
C ALA A 43 0.53 -2.27 -3.89
N GLY A 44 1.05 -1.81 -5.02
CA GLY A 44 2.14 -0.83 -5.12
C GLY A 44 1.69 0.46 -5.81
N ARG A 45 2.65 1.34 -6.07
CA ARG A 45 2.45 2.53 -6.92
C ARG A 45 3.49 2.61 -8.02
N SER A 46 3.07 3.13 -9.17
CA SER A 46 3.88 3.43 -10.36
C SER A 46 4.75 4.68 -10.19
N MET A 47 4.29 5.64 -9.38
CA MET A 47 4.94 6.94 -9.21
C MET A 47 5.64 7.04 -7.85
N PRO A 48 6.81 7.71 -7.77
CA PRO A 48 7.52 7.89 -6.51
C PRO A 48 6.69 8.65 -5.46
N ASP A 49 5.90 9.63 -5.91
CA ASP A 49 5.05 10.46 -5.06
C ASP A 49 3.91 9.64 -4.41
N PRO A 50 3.87 9.50 -3.08
CA PRO A 50 2.79 8.80 -2.37
C PRO A 50 1.40 9.45 -2.50
N ALA A 51 1.33 10.71 -2.95
CA ALA A 51 0.08 11.44 -3.17
C ALA A 51 -0.33 11.52 -4.67
N SER A 52 0.33 10.75 -5.54
CA SER A 52 -0.02 10.65 -6.96
C SER A 52 -1.38 9.99 -7.18
N GLU A 53 -2.06 10.38 -8.26
CA GLU A 53 -3.40 9.89 -8.64
C GLU A 53 -3.44 8.39 -8.94
N ASP A 54 -2.34 7.78 -9.41
CA ASP A 54 -2.25 6.37 -9.79
C ASP A 54 -2.50 5.34 -8.67
N CYS A 55 -2.70 5.76 -7.42
CA CYS A 55 -2.64 4.85 -6.27
C CYS A 55 -3.77 4.96 -5.25
N CYS A 56 -4.73 5.89 -5.41
CA CYS A 56 -5.58 6.29 -4.28
C CYS A 56 -7.05 6.52 -4.58
N ASP A 57 -7.55 6.17 -5.75
CA ASP A 57 -8.94 6.45 -6.15
C ASP A 57 -9.98 5.93 -5.14
N ILE A 58 -9.81 4.69 -4.65
CA ILE A 58 -10.78 4.10 -3.71
C ILE A 58 -10.79 4.81 -2.34
N TRP A 59 -9.62 5.22 -1.85
CA TRP A 59 -9.49 5.87 -0.55
C TRP A 59 -9.92 7.32 -0.60
N GLU A 60 -9.71 8.00 -1.72
CA GLU A 60 -10.24 9.34 -1.96
C GLU A 60 -11.77 9.31 -2.04
N LEU A 61 -12.35 8.33 -2.75
CA LEU A 61 -13.80 8.14 -2.80
C LEU A 61 -14.37 7.85 -1.40
N LEU A 62 -13.73 6.96 -0.64
CA LEU A 62 -14.13 6.70 0.74
C LEU A 62 -14.07 7.97 1.60
N ALA A 63 -13.00 8.76 1.49
CA ALA A 63 -12.86 10.00 2.24
C ALA A 63 -13.97 11.01 1.89
N LYS A 64 -14.32 11.15 0.60
CA LYS A 64 -15.44 11.99 0.14
C LYS A 64 -16.77 11.51 0.74
N SER A 65 -17.05 10.21 0.67
CA SER A 65 -18.26 9.64 1.27
C SER A 65 -18.33 9.85 2.79
N LEU A 66 -17.20 9.74 3.51
CA LEU A 66 -17.12 10.05 4.94
C LEU A 66 -17.41 11.52 5.24
N VAL A 67 -16.90 12.44 4.42
CA VAL A 67 -17.19 13.87 4.53
C VAL A 67 -18.68 14.15 4.32
N ASP A 68 -19.32 13.49 3.36
CA ASP A 68 -20.76 13.66 3.12
C ASP A 68 -21.61 13.08 4.26
N MET A 69 -21.25 11.91 4.80
CA MET A 69 -21.88 11.35 6.00
C MET A 69 -21.75 12.27 7.23
N VAL A 70 -20.66 13.02 7.37
CA VAL A 70 -20.52 14.04 8.42
C VAL A 70 -21.49 15.20 8.21
N LYS A 71 -21.63 15.69 6.97
CA LYS A 71 -22.59 16.77 6.64
C LYS A 71 -24.03 16.36 6.91
N GLU A 72 -24.36 15.09 6.68
CA GLU A 72 -25.68 14.51 6.97
C GLU A 72 -25.90 14.20 8.46
N GLY A 73 -24.88 14.38 9.31
CA GLY A 73 -24.96 14.11 10.75
C GLY A 73 -24.95 12.62 11.10
N LEU A 74 -24.63 11.75 10.15
CA LEU A 74 -24.57 10.29 10.35
C LEU A 74 -23.28 9.85 11.06
N VAL A 75 -22.20 10.63 10.89
CA VAL A 75 -20.88 10.35 11.48
C VAL A 75 -20.34 11.60 12.17
N GLN A 76 -19.70 11.40 13.32
CA GLN A 76 -19.00 12.49 14.01
C GLN A 76 -17.72 12.87 13.27
N GLU A 77 -17.53 14.16 13.02
CA GLU A 77 -16.35 14.68 12.34
C GLU A 77 -15.03 14.25 13.00
N SER A 78 -14.97 14.26 14.34
CA SER A 78 -13.81 13.83 15.11
C SER A 78 -13.39 12.38 14.84
N LYS A 79 -14.35 11.49 14.53
CA LYS A 79 -14.07 10.10 14.18
C LYS A 79 -13.41 10.00 12.82
N VAL A 80 -13.88 10.77 11.84
CA VAL A 80 -13.27 10.83 10.50
C VAL A 80 -11.84 11.37 10.59
N HIS A 81 -11.60 12.44 11.34
CA HIS A 81 -10.25 13.00 11.52
C HIS A 81 -9.27 12.05 12.22
N SER A 82 -9.75 11.22 13.13
CA SER A 82 -8.91 10.23 13.82
C SER A 82 -8.66 8.96 13.00
N PHE A 83 -9.46 8.72 11.96
CA PHE A 83 -9.46 7.48 11.20
C PHE A 83 -8.36 7.48 10.14
N ASN A 84 -7.55 6.42 10.16
CA ASN A 84 -6.43 6.21 9.26
C ASN A 84 -6.48 4.78 8.71
N ILE A 85 -6.34 4.61 7.40
CA ILE A 85 -6.32 3.29 6.77
C ILE A 85 -4.95 2.66 6.99
N PRO A 86 -4.82 1.45 7.54
CA PRO A 86 -3.52 0.84 7.81
C PRO A 86 -2.88 0.24 6.54
N GLN A 87 -2.76 1.04 5.48
CA GLN A 87 -2.22 0.60 4.20
C GLN A 87 -1.25 1.64 3.64
N TYR A 88 -0.06 1.16 3.28
CA TYR A 88 0.91 1.89 2.48
C TYR A 88 1.15 1.14 1.17
N THR A 89 1.13 1.87 0.07
CA THR A 89 1.38 1.35 -1.27
C THR A 89 2.79 1.78 -1.71
N PRO A 90 3.80 0.91 -1.57
CA PRO A 90 5.19 1.30 -1.82
C PRO A 90 5.47 1.51 -3.31
N PHE A 91 6.39 2.44 -3.59
CA PHE A 91 7.06 2.51 -4.88
C PHE A 91 8.13 1.42 -4.96
N GLU A 92 8.39 0.89 -6.14
CA GLU A 92 9.26 -0.28 -6.33
C GLU A 92 10.64 -0.13 -5.66
N ASP A 93 11.26 1.04 -5.73
CA ASP A 93 12.57 1.27 -5.12
C ASP A 93 12.55 1.11 -3.60
N LYS A 94 11.43 1.45 -2.94
CA LYS A 94 11.31 1.24 -1.49
C LYS A 94 11.20 -0.23 -1.13
N VAL A 95 10.62 -1.05 -2.01
CA VAL A 95 10.61 -2.51 -1.83
C VAL A 95 12.04 -3.05 -1.97
N LYS A 96 12.77 -2.63 -3.03
CA LYS A 96 14.17 -3.02 -3.26
C LYS A 96 15.06 -2.63 -2.07
N ASP A 97 14.95 -1.39 -1.60
CA ASP A 97 15.70 -0.84 -0.48
C ASP A 97 15.55 -1.72 0.79
N VAL A 98 14.32 -2.11 1.14
CA VAL A 98 14.06 -2.90 2.34
C VAL A 98 14.60 -4.32 2.20
N ILE A 99 14.41 -4.98 1.05
CA ILE A 99 14.93 -6.34 0.79
C ILE A 99 16.46 -6.33 0.90
N GLN A 100 17.12 -5.35 0.26
CA GLN A 100 18.57 -5.24 0.28
C GLN A 100 19.10 -4.95 1.69
N LYS A 101 18.41 -4.09 2.45
CA LYS A 101 18.81 -3.72 3.82
C LYS A 101 18.62 -4.87 4.81
N GLU A 102 17.57 -5.67 4.66
CA GLU A 102 17.31 -6.84 5.52
C GLU A 102 18.29 -7.99 5.21
N GLY A 103 18.48 -8.32 3.93
CA GLY A 103 19.60 -9.14 3.46
C GLY A 103 19.43 -10.67 3.50
N SER A 104 18.31 -11.21 4.00
CA SER A 104 18.07 -12.65 4.04
C SER A 104 17.65 -13.24 2.69
N PHE A 105 17.17 -12.40 1.77
CA PHE A 105 16.70 -12.79 0.45
C PHE A 105 17.44 -12.05 -0.66
N SER A 106 17.69 -12.75 -1.77
CA SER A 106 18.10 -12.12 -3.02
C SER A 106 16.89 -11.84 -3.90
N LEU A 107 16.80 -10.61 -4.43
CA LEU A 107 15.71 -10.24 -5.33
C LEU A 107 15.95 -10.84 -6.71
N HIS A 108 15.11 -11.78 -7.12
CA HIS A 108 15.20 -12.38 -8.46
C HIS A 108 14.48 -11.56 -9.53
N SER A 109 13.27 -11.11 -9.23
CA SER A 109 12.46 -10.27 -10.13
C SER A 109 11.53 -9.38 -9.32
N LEU A 110 11.25 -8.20 -9.85
CA LEU A 110 10.26 -7.26 -9.33
C LEU A 110 9.58 -6.63 -10.53
N ASN A 111 8.26 -6.80 -10.64
CA ASN A 111 7.47 -6.27 -11.73
C ASN A 111 6.19 -5.65 -11.18
N GLY A 112 5.81 -4.49 -11.72
CA GLY A 112 4.49 -3.90 -11.52
C GLY A 112 3.58 -4.26 -12.69
N PHE A 113 2.29 -4.44 -12.39
CA PHE A 113 1.24 -4.53 -13.42
C PHE A 113 0.04 -3.72 -12.95
N ALA A 114 -0.63 -3.06 -13.91
CA ALA A 114 -1.86 -2.35 -13.63
C ALA A 114 -3.04 -3.32 -13.64
N LEU A 115 -3.91 -3.21 -12.64
CA LEU A 115 -5.20 -3.89 -12.62
C LEU A 115 -6.29 -2.86 -12.93
N ASN A 116 -7.10 -3.16 -13.93
CA ASN A 116 -8.32 -2.39 -14.15
C ASN A 116 -9.33 -2.76 -13.05
N TRP A 117 -9.99 -1.76 -12.48
CA TRP A 117 -11.12 -2.04 -11.59
C TRP A 117 -12.18 -2.81 -12.38
N PRO A 118 -12.70 -3.94 -11.88
CA PRO A 118 -13.76 -4.65 -12.56
C PRO A 118 -14.97 -3.73 -12.64
N THR A 119 -15.23 -3.21 -13.83
CA THR A 119 -16.48 -2.50 -14.10
C THR A 119 -17.61 -3.53 -14.04
N PRO A 120 -18.70 -3.26 -13.29
CA PRO A 120 -19.85 -4.15 -13.27
C PRO A 120 -20.36 -4.34 -14.71
N GLY A 121 -20.08 -5.50 -15.31
CA GLY A 121 -20.49 -5.83 -16.68
C GLY A 121 -19.39 -6.37 -17.60
N ILE A 122 -18.10 -6.23 -17.28
CA ILE A 122 -17.02 -6.80 -18.10
C ILE A 122 -16.54 -8.12 -17.47
N LYS A 123 -16.90 -9.25 -18.08
CA LYS A 123 -16.23 -10.52 -17.84
C LYS A 123 -14.82 -10.42 -18.41
N THR A 124 -13.83 -10.09 -17.58
CA THR A 124 -12.44 -10.27 -17.98
C THR A 124 -12.18 -11.76 -18.14
N ALA A 125 -11.84 -12.16 -19.37
CA ALA A 125 -11.49 -13.52 -19.72
C ALA A 125 -10.29 -13.99 -18.88
N ASN A 126 -10.35 -15.27 -18.52
CA ASN A 126 -9.37 -15.98 -17.72
C ASN A 126 -7.97 -15.91 -18.34
N PHE A 127 -6.95 -15.80 -17.47
CA PHE A 127 -5.63 -16.36 -17.76
C PHE A 127 -5.70 -17.89 -17.63
#